data_AF-A0A0B6YXD2-F1
#
_entry.id   AF-A0A0B6YXD2-F1
#
_cell.length_a   1.000
_cell.length_b   1.000
_cell.length_c   1.000
_cell.angle_alpha   90.00
_cell.angle_beta   90.00
_cell.angle_gamma   90.00
#
_symmetry.space_group_name_H-M   'P 1'
#
loop_
_entity.id
_entity.type
_entity.pdbx_description
1 polymer ?
#
loop_
_entity_poly.entity_id
_entity_poly.type
_entity_poly.pdbx_seq_one_letter_code
_entity_poly.pdbx_strand_id
1 'polypeptide(L)'
;PGIGNNSESPYVRTLVHYAQQNGYIAVVLNHIGSLRNIPLTSPRIFTYGGTEELDVVRKEVERLHPKCGIILVGCSMGANIVIKYLGENLINQTGILAAVSVNQGYDVNKAKSYLLSWYHMRRAYIYVMTRNQKNMIRHHRQQLLDEKIKSLKGIDEDAVFAAQTIAELDEAYTRRRHGYKSLEDYYHHNSCFHYLHNIHIPLLVVNAEDDPIVPAP
;
A
#
# COMPACT_ATOMS: atom_id res chain seq x y z
N PRO A 1 -4.83 -2.49 -5.36
CA PRO A 1 -4.54 -1.17 -5.97
C PRO A 1 -3.29 -0.52 -5.36
N GLY A 2 -2.67 0.42 -6.08
CA GLY A 2 -1.57 1.26 -5.57
C GLY A 2 -2.02 2.34 -4.59
N ILE A 3 -1.05 3.09 -4.07
CA ILE A 3 -1.28 4.11 -3.04
C ILE A 3 -2.26 5.19 -3.51
N GLY A 4 -3.25 5.51 -2.68
CA GLY A 4 -4.27 6.52 -2.99
C GLY A 4 -5.19 6.18 -4.17
N ASN A 5 -5.12 4.95 -4.70
CA ASN A 5 -6.00 4.44 -5.74
C ASN A 5 -7.01 3.44 -5.15
N ASN A 6 -8.06 3.14 -5.91
CA ASN A 6 -9.17 2.29 -5.50
C ASN A 6 -9.77 1.56 -6.71
N SER A 7 -10.88 0.84 -6.53
CA SER A 7 -11.57 0.09 -7.58
C SER A 7 -12.09 0.92 -8.75
N GLU A 8 -12.21 2.24 -8.58
CA GLU A 8 -12.68 3.15 -9.63
C GLU A 8 -11.52 3.65 -10.52
N SER A 9 -10.28 3.38 -10.13
CA SER A 9 -9.09 3.83 -10.86
C SER A 9 -9.01 3.18 -12.26
N PRO A 10 -8.73 3.94 -13.34
CA PRO A 10 -8.82 3.42 -14.70
C PRO A 10 -8.03 2.13 -14.95
N TYR A 11 -6.77 2.06 -14.51
CA TYR A 11 -5.94 0.85 -14.71
C TYR A 11 -6.51 -0.38 -13.98
N VAL A 12 -7.14 -0.19 -12.82
CA VAL A 12 -7.78 -1.28 -12.06
C VAL A 12 -9.00 -1.77 -12.82
N ARG A 13 -9.84 -0.85 -13.32
CA ARG A 13 -11.04 -1.17 -14.11
C ARG A 13 -10.67 -1.89 -15.41
N THR A 14 -9.62 -1.46 -16.08
CA THR A 14 -9.09 -2.12 -17.28
C THR A 14 -8.62 -3.55 -16.98
N LEU A 15 -7.86 -3.74 -15.91
CA LEU A 15 -7.41 -5.08 -15.50
C LEU A 15 -8.60 -5.99 -15.17
N VAL A 16 -9.57 -5.50 -14.39
CA VAL A 16 -10.79 -6.23 -14.03
C VAL A 16 -11.58 -6.61 -15.28
N HIS A 17 -11.73 -5.70 -16.23
CA HIS A 17 -12.44 -5.96 -17.48
C HIS A 17 -11.80 -7.11 -18.26
N TYR A 18 -10.48 -7.09 -18.47
CA TYR A 18 -9.77 -8.16 -19.17
C TYR A 18 -9.81 -9.49 -18.39
N ALA A 19 -9.70 -9.45 -17.06
CA ALA A 19 -9.82 -10.64 -16.23
C ALA A 19 -11.22 -11.29 -16.40
N GLN A 20 -12.28 -10.49 -16.33
CA GLN A 20 -13.64 -11.01 -16.51
C GLN A 20 -13.88 -11.56 -17.91
N GLN A 21 -13.34 -10.93 -18.96
CA GLN A 21 -13.41 -11.46 -20.33
C GLN A 21 -12.73 -12.82 -20.50
N ASN A 22 -11.75 -13.14 -19.65
CA ASN A 22 -11.05 -14.42 -19.64
C ASN A 22 -11.60 -15.41 -18.59
N GLY A 23 -12.79 -15.15 -18.05
CA GLY A 23 -13.50 -16.07 -17.15
C GLY A 23 -13.04 -16.02 -15.68
N TYR A 24 -12.24 -15.02 -15.29
CA TYR A 24 -11.81 -14.85 -13.90
C TYR A 24 -12.89 -14.13 -13.07
N ILE A 25 -13.02 -14.56 -11.81
CA ILE A 25 -13.75 -13.81 -10.79
C ILE A 25 -12.79 -12.74 -10.25
N ALA A 26 -13.10 -11.47 -10.53
CA ALA A 26 -12.27 -10.35 -10.12
C ALA A 26 -12.76 -9.74 -8.81
N VAL A 27 -11.86 -9.65 -7.82
CA VAL A 27 -12.10 -9.01 -6.52
C VAL A 27 -11.07 -7.92 -6.32
N VAL A 28 -11.51 -6.72 -5.97
CA VAL A 28 -10.63 -5.56 -5.76
C VAL A 28 -10.70 -5.12 -4.31
N LEU A 29 -9.56 -5.20 -3.62
CA LEU A 29 -9.40 -4.60 -2.30
C LEU A 29 -9.38 -3.06 -2.40
N ASN A 30 -10.34 -2.43 -1.74
CA ASN A 30 -10.31 -0.99 -1.46
C ASN A 30 -9.72 -0.76 -0.07
N HIS A 31 -8.53 -0.16 -0.03
CA HIS A 31 -7.83 0.13 1.21
C HIS A 31 -8.64 1.08 2.11
N ILE A 32 -8.54 0.92 3.43
CA ILE A 32 -9.27 1.73 4.41
C ILE A 32 -8.89 3.21 4.25
N GLY A 33 -9.89 4.04 3.94
CA GLY A 33 -9.75 5.47 3.66
C GLY A 33 -9.58 5.83 2.17
N SER A 34 -9.45 4.85 1.27
CA SER A 34 -9.27 5.11 -0.17
C SER A 34 -10.54 5.54 -0.92
N LEU A 35 -11.72 5.26 -0.35
CA LEU A 35 -13.01 5.64 -0.92
C LEU A 35 -13.56 6.85 -0.16
N ARG A 36 -13.75 7.97 -0.87
CA ARG A 36 -14.22 9.24 -0.25
C ARG A 36 -15.62 9.15 0.35
N ASN A 37 -16.48 8.32 -0.26
CA ASN A 37 -17.90 8.21 0.10
C ASN A 37 -18.15 7.18 1.21
N ILE A 38 -17.11 6.50 1.69
CA ILE A 38 -17.22 5.51 2.77
C ILE A 38 -16.61 6.12 4.05
N PRO A 39 -17.40 6.30 5.12
CA PRO A 39 -16.87 6.82 6.37
C PRO A 39 -15.92 5.81 7.01
N LEU A 40 -14.87 6.31 7.66
CA LEU A 40 -14.00 5.46 8.46
C LEU A 40 -14.74 5.00 9.72
N THR A 41 -14.80 3.69 9.92
CA THR A 41 -15.32 3.06 11.14
C THR A 41 -14.21 2.73 12.14
N SER A 42 -12.95 2.85 11.72
CA SER A 42 -11.78 2.65 12.56
C SER A 42 -10.91 3.90 12.52
N PRO A 43 -10.16 4.20 13.59
CA PRO A 43 -9.39 5.43 13.63
C PRO A 43 -8.07 5.31 12.85
N ARG A 44 -7.96 4.46 11.83
CA ARG A 44 -6.75 4.29 11.02
C ARG A 44 -7.06 4.36 9.53
N ILE A 45 -6.02 4.61 8.75
CA ILE A 45 -5.98 4.41 7.30
C ILE A 45 -4.97 3.31 6.99
N PHE A 46 -4.95 2.85 5.73
CA PHE A 46 -3.95 1.90 5.25
C PHE A 46 -2.52 2.44 5.42
N THR A 47 -1.56 1.51 5.46
CA THR A 47 -0.12 1.81 5.47
C THR A 47 0.54 1.24 4.22
N TYR A 48 1.78 1.66 3.93
CA TYR A 48 2.52 1.17 2.75
C TYR A 48 2.70 -0.36 2.71
N GLY A 49 2.78 -1.02 3.87
CA GLY A 49 2.99 -2.46 4.01
C GLY A 49 1.97 -3.17 4.91
N GLY A 50 0.79 -2.59 5.12
CA GLY A 50 -0.28 -3.23 5.91
C GLY A 50 -0.87 -4.41 5.16
N THR A 51 -0.83 -5.60 5.76
CA THR A 51 -1.23 -6.87 5.13
C THR A 51 -2.56 -7.41 5.68
N GLU A 52 -3.08 -6.81 6.75
CA GLU A 52 -4.29 -7.27 7.44
C GLU A 52 -5.53 -7.17 6.56
N GLU A 53 -5.62 -6.11 5.75
CA GLU A 53 -6.76 -5.89 4.84
C GLU A 53 -6.78 -6.92 3.71
N LEU A 54 -5.60 -7.29 3.20
CA LEU A 54 -5.47 -8.35 2.20
C LEU A 54 -5.83 -9.72 2.79
N ASP A 55 -5.40 -10.01 4.01
CA ASP A 55 -5.71 -11.27 4.70
C ASP A 55 -7.23 -11.46 4.88
N VAL A 56 -7.92 -10.41 5.32
CA VAL A 56 -9.39 -10.44 5.48
C VAL A 56 -10.09 -10.69 4.14
N VAL A 57 -9.70 -9.96 3.08
CA VAL A 57 -10.31 -10.14 1.75
C VAL A 57 -10.01 -11.53 1.20
N ARG A 58 -8.78 -12.03 1.30
CA ARG A 58 -8.40 -13.39 0.88
C ARG A 58 -9.29 -14.44 1.55
N LYS A 59 -9.41 -14.39 2.88
CA LYS A 59 -10.22 -15.35 3.64
C LYS A 59 -11.70 -15.31 3.22
N GLU A 60 -12.23 -14.12 2.95
CA GLU A 60 -13.60 -13.98 2.47
C GLU A 60 -13.78 -14.54 1.05
N VAL A 61 -12.80 -14.35 0.17
CA VAL A 61 -12.80 -14.96 -1.18
C VAL A 61 -12.75 -16.48 -1.09
N GLU A 62 -11.89 -17.05 -0.24
CA GLU A 62 -11.82 -18.50 -0.01
C GLU A 62 -13.15 -19.04 0.53
N ARG A 63 -13.81 -18.31 1.43
CA ARG A 63 -15.12 -18.67 1.98
C ARG A 63 -16.21 -18.68 0.92
N LEU A 64 -16.23 -17.67 0.04
CA LEU A 64 -17.22 -17.53 -1.03
C LEU A 64 -16.96 -18.47 -2.21
N HIS A 65 -15.70 -18.80 -2.48
CA HIS A 65 -15.25 -19.58 -3.64
C HIS A 65 -14.26 -20.68 -3.26
N PRO A 66 -14.65 -21.67 -2.42
CA PRO A 66 -13.72 -22.64 -1.82
C PRO A 66 -13.04 -23.60 -2.80
N LYS A 67 -13.53 -23.67 -4.04
CA LYS A 67 -12.96 -24.54 -5.11
C LYS A 67 -12.04 -23.78 -6.06
N CYS A 68 -11.90 -22.47 -5.89
CA CYS A 68 -11.12 -21.62 -6.79
C CYS A 68 -9.75 -21.34 -6.16
N GLY A 69 -8.68 -21.51 -6.94
CA GLY A 69 -7.38 -20.97 -6.58
C GLY A 69 -7.34 -19.46 -6.79
N ILE A 70 -6.47 -18.77 -6.05
CA ILE A 70 -6.38 -17.30 -6.06
C ILE A 70 -5.11 -16.87 -6.81
N ILE A 71 -5.25 -15.85 -7.67
CA ILE A 71 -4.11 -15.13 -8.24
C ILE A 71 -4.09 -13.74 -7.60
N LEU A 72 -2.99 -13.38 -6.94
CA LEU A 72 -2.84 -12.06 -6.32
C LEU A 72 -2.16 -11.11 -7.29
N VAL A 73 -2.77 -9.94 -7.53
CA VAL A 73 -2.19 -8.90 -8.39
C VAL A 73 -2.08 -7.60 -7.62
N GLY A 74 -0.86 -7.06 -7.55
CA GLY A 74 -0.57 -5.79 -6.90
C GLY A 74 0.15 -4.82 -7.83
N CYS A 75 -0.18 -3.53 -7.69
CA CYS A 75 0.50 -2.44 -8.40
C CYS A 75 1.08 -1.45 -7.38
N SER A 76 2.34 -1.03 -7.56
CA SER A 76 3.03 -0.09 -6.67
C SER A 76 2.95 -0.53 -5.21
N MET A 77 2.37 0.28 -4.32
CA MET A 77 2.11 -0.10 -2.93
C MET A 77 1.34 -1.42 -2.79
N GLY A 78 0.36 -1.68 -3.65
CA GLY A 78 -0.39 -2.94 -3.63
C GLY A 78 0.49 -4.15 -3.95
N ALA A 79 1.52 -3.97 -4.77
CA ALA A 79 2.49 -5.01 -5.06
C ALA A 79 3.36 -5.30 -3.84
N ASN A 80 3.84 -4.25 -3.17
CA ASN A 80 4.58 -4.36 -1.91
C ASN A 80 3.76 -5.13 -0.85
N ILE A 81 2.48 -4.82 -0.71
CA ILE A 81 1.58 -5.53 0.22
C ILE A 81 1.43 -7.01 -0.14
N VAL A 82 1.22 -7.34 -1.42
CA VAL A 82 1.10 -8.74 -1.88
C VAL A 82 2.37 -9.53 -1.58
N ILE A 83 3.54 -9.01 -1.95
CA ILE A 83 4.82 -9.70 -1.73
C ILE A 83 5.10 -9.83 -0.23
N LYS A 84 4.90 -8.76 0.56
CA LYS A 84 5.08 -8.80 2.00
C LYS A 84 4.17 -9.86 2.63
N TYR A 85 2.88 -9.86 2.30
CA TYR A 85 1.90 -10.82 2.82
C TYR A 85 2.31 -12.27 2.54
N LEU A 86 2.73 -12.58 1.32
CA LEU A 86 3.15 -13.93 0.95
C LEU A 86 4.45 -14.36 1.66
N GLY A 87 5.38 -13.43 1.85
CA GLY A 87 6.68 -13.71 2.47
C GLY A 87 6.67 -13.65 4.01
N GLU A 88 5.65 -13.07 4.64
CA GLU A 88 5.51 -13.01 6.10
C GLU A 88 5.32 -14.40 6.73
N ASN A 89 4.55 -15.27 6.08
CA ASN A 89 4.27 -16.61 6.58
C ASN A 89 3.94 -17.56 5.43
N LEU A 90 4.51 -18.77 5.45
CA LEU A 90 4.24 -19.81 4.46
C LEU A 90 2.75 -20.17 4.37
N ILE A 91 1.99 -20.07 5.47
CA ILE A 91 0.55 -20.36 5.46
C ILE A 91 -0.21 -19.42 4.52
N ASN A 92 0.24 -18.17 4.36
CA ASN A 92 -0.41 -17.15 3.52
C ASN A 92 -0.38 -17.52 2.03
N GLN A 93 0.51 -18.44 1.63
CA GLN A 93 0.66 -18.92 0.26
C GLN A 93 -0.29 -20.07 -0.08
N THR A 94 -0.98 -20.65 0.92
CA THR A 94 -1.92 -21.75 0.71
C THR A 94 -3.08 -21.28 -0.16
N GLY A 95 -3.48 -22.06 -1.17
CA GLY A 95 -4.56 -21.68 -2.09
C GLY A 95 -4.21 -20.58 -3.11
N ILE A 96 -2.99 -20.02 -3.05
CA ILE A 96 -2.52 -19.02 -4.00
C ILE A 96 -1.80 -19.74 -5.16
N LEU A 97 -2.31 -19.56 -6.38
CA LEU A 97 -1.77 -20.18 -7.60
C LEU A 97 -0.55 -19.42 -8.13
N ALA A 98 -0.60 -18.10 -8.06
CA ALA A 98 0.47 -17.21 -8.52
C ALA A 98 0.29 -15.80 -7.93
N ALA A 99 1.36 -15.02 -7.98
CA ALA A 99 1.33 -13.60 -7.68
C ALA A 99 1.95 -12.77 -8.80
N VAL A 100 1.41 -11.58 -9.03
CA VAL A 100 1.90 -10.61 -10.00
C VAL A 100 2.15 -9.27 -9.31
N SER A 101 3.38 -8.78 -9.45
CA SER A 101 3.85 -7.50 -8.94
C SER A 101 4.12 -6.56 -10.10
N VAL A 102 3.54 -5.35 -10.06
CA VAL A 102 3.70 -4.32 -11.10
C VAL A 102 4.25 -3.03 -10.49
N ASN A 103 5.40 -2.54 -10.96
CA ASN A 103 6.02 -1.25 -10.60
C ASN A 103 6.16 -1.03 -9.09
N GLN A 104 6.76 -2.00 -8.40
CA GLN A 104 6.83 -2.05 -6.94
C GLN A 104 8.00 -1.25 -6.35
N GLY A 105 7.82 -0.68 -5.15
CA GLY A 105 8.80 0.11 -4.39
C GLY A 105 9.92 -0.66 -3.63
N TYR A 106 9.85 -1.99 -3.53
CA TYR A 106 10.75 -2.94 -2.85
C TYR A 106 11.23 -2.57 -1.42
N ASP A 107 12.10 -1.57 -1.32
CA ASP A 107 12.75 -1.08 -0.10
C ASP A 107 12.64 0.45 -0.05
N VAL A 108 11.76 0.95 0.82
CA VAL A 108 11.50 2.39 0.95
C VAL A 108 12.70 3.15 1.51
N ASN A 109 13.51 2.52 2.36
CA ASN A 109 14.70 3.15 2.93
C ASN A 109 15.77 3.40 1.87
N LYS A 110 15.86 2.53 0.84
CA LYS A 110 16.70 2.77 -0.33
C LYS A 110 16.05 3.74 -1.31
N ALA A 111 14.74 3.62 -1.53
CA ALA A 111 14.01 4.47 -2.49
C ALA A 111 14.03 5.95 -2.09
N LYS A 112 14.00 6.28 -0.79
CA LYS A 112 13.89 7.68 -0.31
C LYS A 112 14.99 8.62 -0.82
N SER A 113 16.21 8.12 -1.03
CA SER A 113 17.32 8.93 -1.57
C SER A 113 17.09 9.31 -3.04
N TYR A 114 16.54 8.40 -3.83
CA TYR A 114 16.22 8.62 -5.25
C TYR A 114 15.04 9.55 -5.44
N LEU A 115 14.08 9.47 -4.53
CA LEU A 115 12.83 10.22 -4.54
C LEU A 115 13.06 11.75 -4.43
N LEU A 116 14.03 12.20 -3.65
CA LEU A 116 14.32 13.64 -3.49
C LEU A 116 15.04 14.28 -4.70
N SER A 117 15.40 13.48 -5.71
CA SER A 117 16.03 13.95 -6.95
C SER A 117 15.08 14.75 -7.83
N TRP A 118 15.61 15.71 -8.58
CA TRP A 118 14.88 16.43 -9.63
C TRP A 118 14.77 15.66 -10.94
N TYR A 119 15.57 14.60 -11.11
CA TYR A 119 15.58 13.77 -12.31
C TYR A 119 14.25 13.04 -12.48
N HIS A 120 13.80 12.85 -13.73
CA HIS A 120 12.53 12.19 -14.09
C HIS A 120 11.27 12.69 -13.33
N MET A 121 11.18 13.98 -12.98
CA MET A 121 10.00 14.56 -12.32
C MET A 121 9.63 13.92 -10.97
N ARG A 122 10.57 13.25 -10.31
CA ARG A 122 10.36 12.51 -9.06
C ARG A 122 9.76 13.36 -7.94
N ARG A 123 10.24 14.59 -7.78
CA ARG A 123 9.66 15.55 -6.82
C ARG A 123 8.21 15.90 -7.10
N ALA A 124 7.83 16.05 -8.37
CA ALA A 124 6.43 16.32 -8.71
C ALA A 124 5.55 15.12 -8.34
N TYR A 125 6.04 13.90 -8.57
CA TYR A 125 5.35 12.67 -8.20
C TYR A 125 5.13 12.58 -6.68
N ILE A 126 6.18 12.78 -5.88
CA ILE A 126 6.10 12.75 -4.41
C ILE A 126 5.17 13.83 -3.90
N TYR A 127 5.27 15.05 -4.43
CA TYR A 127 4.39 16.15 -4.04
C TYR A 127 2.92 15.77 -4.23
N VAL A 128 2.56 15.17 -5.38
CA VAL A 128 1.20 14.71 -5.64
C VAL A 128 0.79 13.61 -4.67
N MET A 129 1.64 12.62 -4.42
CA MET A 129 1.36 11.54 -3.45
C MET A 129 1.16 12.07 -2.03
N THR A 130 2.07 12.92 -1.54
CA THR A 130 1.97 13.56 -0.21
C THR A 130 0.69 14.37 -0.12
N ARG A 131 0.37 15.17 -1.14
CA ARG A 131 -0.88 15.94 -1.18
C ARG A 131 -2.11 15.04 -1.12
N ASN A 132 -2.11 13.93 -1.85
CA ASN A 132 -3.23 12.97 -1.86
C ASN A 132 -3.42 12.32 -0.48
N GLN A 133 -2.34 11.86 0.16
CA GLN A 133 -2.42 11.30 1.51
C GLN A 133 -2.85 12.34 2.56
N LYS A 134 -2.31 13.56 2.51
CA LYS A 134 -2.76 14.65 3.40
C LYS A 134 -4.23 14.97 3.22
N ASN A 135 -4.72 14.98 1.98
CA ASN A 135 -6.15 15.21 1.71
C ASN A 135 -7.01 14.08 2.27
N MET A 136 -6.56 12.83 2.20
CA MET A 136 -7.25 11.68 2.80
C MET A 136 -7.30 11.80 4.33
N ILE A 137 -6.18 12.17 4.97
CA ILE A 137 -6.13 12.43 6.42
C ILE A 137 -7.07 13.59 6.80
N ARG A 138 -7.06 14.67 6.01
CA ARG A 138 -7.94 15.83 6.22
C ARG A 138 -9.42 15.47 6.10
N HIS A 139 -9.78 14.67 5.10
CA HIS A 139 -11.15 14.22 4.87
C HIS A 139 -11.68 13.39 6.05
N HIS A 140 -10.82 12.58 6.65
CA HIS A 140 -11.15 11.75 7.80
C HIS A 140 -10.60 12.28 9.13
N ARG A 141 -10.38 13.61 9.21
CA ARG A 141 -9.74 14.26 10.36
C ARG A 141 -10.41 13.90 11.69
N GLN A 142 -11.75 13.91 11.73
CA GLN A 142 -12.50 13.65 12.97
C GLN A 142 -12.22 12.24 13.53
N GLN A 143 -12.06 11.24 12.67
CA GLN A 143 -11.81 9.86 13.07
C GLN A 143 -10.32 9.60 13.34
N LEU A 144 -9.44 10.25 12.59
CA LEU A 144 -7.99 9.98 12.59
C LEU A 144 -7.22 10.83 13.59
N LEU A 145 -7.67 12.06 13.85
CA LEU A 145 -7.00 13.10 14.62
C LEU A 145 -7.87 13.58 15.79
N ASP A 146 -8.63 12.67 16.39
CA ASP A 146 -9.31 12.91 17.66
C ASP A 146 -8.29 13.24 18.78
N GLU A 147 -8.66 14.15 19.70
CA GLU A 147 -7.75 14.68 20.73
C GLU A 147 -7.17 13.57 21.62
N LYS A 148 -7.99 12.57 21.94
CA LYS A 148 -7.55 11.41 22.72
C LYS A 148 -6.41 10.66 22.02
N ILE A 149 -6.52 10.50 20.70
CA ILE A 149 -5.53 9.74 19.93
C ILE A 149 -4.27 10.58 19.70
N LYS A 150 -4.43 11.87 19.40
CA LYS A 150 -3.30 12.80 19.27
C LYS A 150 -2.45 12.81 20.53
N SER A 151 -3.08 12.96 21.69
CA SER A 151 -2.41 12.93 23.00
C SER A 151 -1.75 11.57 23.26
N LEU A 152 -2.47 10.46 23.07
CA LEU A 152 -1.94 9.11 23.32
C LEU A 152 -0.74 8.74 22.44
N LYS A 153 -0.71 9.20 21.19
CA LYS A 153 0.31 8.83 20.20
C LYS A 153 1.35 9.93 19.95
N GLY A 154 1.18 11.11 20.56
CA GLY A 154 2.01 12.28 20.32
C GLY A 154 1.99 12.73 18.86
N ILE A 155 0.80 12.78 18.26
CA ILE A 155 0.61 13.26 16.88
C ILE A 155 0.40 14.78 16.92
N ASP A 156 1.33 15.51 16.30
CA ASP A 156 1.23 16.94 16.06
C ASP A 156 0.49 17.17 14.73
N GLU A 157 -0.73 17.67 14.83
CA GLU A 157 -1.60 17.91 13.67
C GLU A 157 -1.06 18.99 12.72
N ASP A 158 -0.41 20.02 13.26
CA ASP A 158 0.17 21.09 12.45
C ASP A 158 1.34 20.56 11.63
N ALA A 159 2.19 19.71 12.24
CA ALA A 159 3.26 19.01 11.54
C ALA A 159 2.73 18.09 10.42
N VAL A 160 1.61 17.38 10.66
CA VAL A 160 0.97 16.50 9.66
C VAL A 160 0.54 17.30 8.42
N PHE A 161 -0.08 18.47 8.60
CA PHE A 161 -0.55 19.27 7.47
C PHE A 161 0.55 20.11 6.82
N ALA A 162 1.60 20.45 7.57
CA ALA A 162 2.80 21.15 7.09
C ALA A 162 3.74 20.27 6.26
N ALA A 163 3.72 18.94 6.44
CA ALA A 163 4.57 17.99 5.73
C ALA A 163 4.56 18.19 4.19
N GLN A 164 5.73 18.33 3.59
CA GLN A 164 5.94 18.53 2.14
C GLN A 164 6.34 17.24 1.43
N THR A 165 6.85 16.25 2.17
CA THR A 165 7.24 14.95 1.63
C THR A 165 6.46 13.82 2.30
N ILE A 166 6.38 12.64 1.64
CA ILE A 166 5.77 11.44 2.25
C ILE A 166 6.53 11.05 3.51
N ALA A 167 7.86 11.18 3.51
CA ALA A 167 8.68 10.88 4.68
C ALA A 167 8.34 11.76 5.88
N GLU A 168 8.17 13.07 5.68
CA GLU A 168 7.71 13.97 6.74
C GLU A 168 6.29 13.62 7.22
N LEU A 169 5.40 13.27 6.30
CA LEU A 169 4.04 12.88 6.64
C LEU A 169 4.01 11.57 7.43
N ASP A 170 4.80 10.58 7.02
CA ASP A 170 4.93 9.31 7.72
C ASP A 170 5.59 9.48 9.09
N GLU A 171 6.57 10.37 9.23
CA GLU A 171 7.20 10.69 10.52
C GLU A 171 6.20 11.35 11.49
N ALA A 172 5.43 12.34 11.01
CA ALA A 172 4.47 13.08 11.81
C ALA A 172 3.21 12.26 12.15
N TYR A 173 2.72 11.45 11.20
CA TYR A 173 1.48 10.70 11.34
C TYR A 173 1.71 9.19 11.46
N THR A 174 2.14 8.53 10.38
CA THR A 174 2.07 7.07 10.23
C THR A 174 2.89 6.32 11.28
N ARG A 175 4.14 6.75 11.51
CA ARG A 175 5.06 6.18 12.49
C ARG A 175 4.49 6.28 13.91
N ARG A 176 4.06 7.49 14.29
CA ARG A 176 3.46 7.79 15.61
C ARG A 176 2.20 6.99 15.83
N ARG A 177 1.31 6.96 14.83
CA ARG A 177 0.05 6.23 14.84
C ARG A 177 0.25 4.76 15.17
N HIS A 178 1.21 4.12 14.51
CA HIS A 178 1.47 2.69 14.64
C HIS A 178 2.53 2.35 15.71
N GLY A 179 3.11 3.35 16.37
CA GLY A 179 4.01 3.15 17.50
C GLY A 179 5.42 2.64 17.12
N TYR A 180 5.87 2.91 15.89
CA TYR A 180 7.24 2.59 15.48
C TYR A 180 8.25 3.52 16.15
N LYS A 181 9.43 2.99 16.51
CA LYS A 181 10.48 3.76 17.21
C LYS A 181 11.08 4.85 16.33
N SER A 182 11.35 4.53 15.07
CA SER A 182 11.91 5.42 14.04
C SER A 182 11.18 5.27 12.71
N LEU A 183 11.39 6.22 11.79
CA LEU A 183 10.85 6.13 10.44
C LEU A 183 11.52 4.99 9.66
N GLU A 184 12.81 4.79 9.90
CA GLU A 184 13.61 3.70 9.36
C GLU A 184 13.02 2.34 9.74
N ASP A 185 12.63 2.16 11.00
CA ASP A 185 11.99 0.94 11.50
C ASP A 185 10.63 0.70 10.83
N TYR A 186 9.84 1.78 10.69
CA TYR A 186 8.57 1.72 9.96
C TYR A 186 8.79 1.24 8.52
N TYR A 187 9.72 1.85 7.79
CA TYR A 187 10.01 1.50 6.42
C TYR A 187 10.65 0.13 6.26
N HIS A 188 11.55 -0.28 7.14
CA HIS A 188 12.13 -1.62 7.13
C HIS A 188 11.04 -2.68 7.31
N HIS A 189 10.16 -2.51 8.31
CA HIS A 189 9.08 -3.45 8.57
C HIS A 189 8.05 -3.51 7.42
N ASN A 190 7.78 -2.38 6.78
CA ASN A 190 6.75 -2.27 5.74
C ASN A 190 7.29 -2.51 4.31
N SER A 191 8.59 -2.75 4.15
CA SER A 191 9.21 -3.05 2.85
C SER A 191 9.22 -4.54 2.58
N CYS A 192 8.64 -4.95 1.45
CA CYS A 192 8.54 -6.36 1.07
C CYS A 192 9.90 -7.01 0.74
N PHE A 193 10.94 -6.21 0.46
CA PHE A 193 12.30 -6.68 0.17
C PHE A 193 12.81 -7.69 1.21
N HIS A 194 12.50 -7.49 2.49
CA HIS A 194 12.96 -8.35 3.58
C HIS A 194 12.23 -9.71 3.64
N TYR A 195 11.13 -9.87 2.91
CA TYR A 195 10.25 -11.05 2.95
C TYR A 195 10.30 -11.88 1.66
N LEU A 196 10.87 -11.32 0.58
CA LEU A 196 10.86 -11.91 -0.76
C LEU A 196 11.45 -13.32 -0.81
N HIS A 197 12.46 -13.60 0.01
CA HIS A 197 13.16 -14.89 0.07
C HIS A 197 12.28 -16.06 0.53
N ASN A 198 11.12 -15.78 1.14
CA ASN A 198 10.22 -16.77 1.69
C ASN A 198 9.04 -17.11 0.76
N ILE A 199 9.06 -16.64 -0.50
CA ILE A 199 8.00 -16.91 -1.48
C ILE A 199 8.36 -18.15 -2.30
N HIS A 200 7.46 -19.13 -2.32
CA HIS A 200 7.66 -20.43 -2.99
C HIS A 200 6.65 -20.71 -4.12
N ILE A 201 5.67 -19.83 -4.32
CA ILE A 201 4.72 -19.90 -5.42
C ILE A 201 5.25 -19.16 -6.66
N PRO A 202 4.71 -19.41 -7.86
CA PRO A 202 5.02 -18.62 -9.05
C PRO A 202 4.79 -17.13 -8.81
N LEU A 203 5.85 -16.33 -9.01
CA LEU A 203 5.83 -14.89 -8.84
C LEU A 203 6.33 -14.22 -10.13
N LEU A 204 5.48 -13.40 -10.74
CA LEU A 204 5.85 -12.54 -11.85
C LEU A 204 6.08 -11.12 -11.34
N VAL A 205 7.25 -10.56 -11.64
CA VAL A 205 7.62 -9.20 -11.26
C VAL A 205 7.86 -8.38 -12.52
N VAL A 206 7.10 -7.31 -12.69
CA VAL A 206 7.15 -6.42 -13.85
C VAL A 206 7.43 -5.00 -13.38
N ASN A 207 8.51 -4.41 -13.89
CA ASN A 207 8.86 -3.02 -13.65
C ASN A 207 9.04 -2.31 -14.98
N ALA A 208 8.51 -1.09 -15.07
CA ALA A 208 8.81 -0.17 -16.14
C ALA A 208 10.23 0.37 -15.97
N GLU A 209 11.01 0.40 -17.06
CA GLU A 209 12.39 0.91 -17.06
C GLU A 209 12.43 2.41 -16.76
N ASP A 210 11.38 3.13 -17.13
CA ASP A 210 11.19 4.56 -16.93
C ASP A 210 10.37 4.91 -15.66
N ASP A 211 10.24 3.97 -14.71
CA ASP A 211 9.52 4.22 -13.45
C ASP A 211 10.21 5.36 -12.66
N PRO A 212 9.51 6.47 -12.37
CA PRO A 212 10.10 7.59 -11.66
C PRO A 212 10.41 7.21 -10.20
N ILE A 213 9.68 6.28 -9.58
CA ILE A 213 9.85 5.92 -8.16
C ILE A 213 11.01 4.94 -7.99
N VAL A 214 11.07 3.92 -8.86
CA VAL A 214 12.02 2.82 -8.74
C VAL A 214 12.88 2.75 -10.00
N PRO A 215 14.12 3.27 -9.96
CA PRO A 215 15.01 3.20 -11.11
C PRO A 215 15.34 1.75 -11.48
N ALA A 216 15.68 1.53 -12.75
CA ALA A 216 16.34 0.32 -13.19
C ALA A 216 17.65 0.09 -12.41
N PRO A 217 18.07 -1.19 -12.23
CA PRO A 217 19.30 -1.55 -11.53
C PRO A 217 20.56 -0.84 -12.03
#